data_AF-A0A9X3SVW5-F1
#
_entry.id   AF-A0A9X3SVW5-F1
#
_cell.length_a   1.000
_cell.length_b   1.000
_cell.length_c   1.000
_cell.angle_alpha   90.00
_cell.angle_beta   90.00
_cell.angle_gamma   90.00
#
_symmetry.space_group_name_H-M   'P 1'
#
loop_
_entity.id
_entity.type
_entity.pdbx_description
1 polymer ?
#
loop_
_entity_poly.entity_id
_entity_poly.type
_entity_poly.pdbx_seq_one_letter_code
_entity_poly.pdbx_strand_id
1 'polypeptide(L)'
;MSDSSEAMQARTREIERMAAEARGEAVSEHGEVRVVAAAGGRIEELDLRMSAFELSGLELGELIVSTLRSAESQLDAQLTSAIQAAMGSLGAFTTEEEGR
;
A
#
# COMPACT_ATOMS: atom_id res chain seq x y z
N MET A 1 21.64 25.76 -8.95
CA MET A 1 21.64 24.90 -7.74
C MET A 1 20.29 24.85 -7.03
N SER A 2 19.37 25.81 -7.21
CA SER A 2 18.04 25.81 -6.57
C SER A 2 17.04 24.81 -7.18
N ASP A 3 17.02 24.65 -8.51
CA ASP A 3 16.04 23.79 -9.21
C ASP A 3 16.09 22.31 -8.79
N SER A 4 17.29 21.80 -8.47
CA SER A 4 17.46 20.41 -8.02
C SER A 4 16.94 20.18 -6.60
N SER A 5 16.92 21.20 -5.75
CA SER A 5 16.40 21.09 -4.38
C SER A 5 14.87 21.14 -4.36
N GLU A 6 14.27 22.02 -5.16
CA GLU A 6 12.81 22.10 -5.29
C GLU A 6 12.21 20.83 -5.89
N ALA A 7 12.84 20.28 -6.94
CA ALA A 7 12.42 19.02 -7.54
C ALA A 7 12.48 17.85 -6.54
N MET A 8 13.52 17.81 -5.70
CA MET A 8 13.64 16.80 -4.65
C MET A 8 12.51 16.93 -3.61
N GLN A 9 12.24 18.15 -3.14
CA GLN A 9 11.18 18.40 -2.16
C GLN A 9 9.77 18.08 -2.69
N ALA A 10 9.50 18.39 -3.96
CA ALA A 10 8.22 18.06 -4.59
C ALA A 10 8.00 16.54 -4.65
N ARG A 11 9.06 15.77 -4.94
CA ARG A 11 9.00 14.30 -4.97
C ARG A 11 8.82 13.67 -3.60
N THR A 12 9.50 14.19 -2.58
CA THR A 12 9.29 13.74 -1.19
C THR A 12 7.84 13.94 -0.78
N ARG A 13 7.26 15.12 -1.05
CA ARG A 13 5.84 15.40 -0.76
C ARG A 13 4.89 14.44 -1.49
N GLU A 14 5.21 14.10 -2.73
CA GLU A 14 4.41 13.14 -3.49
C GLU A 14 4.48 11.73 -2.91
N ILE A 15 5.66 11.28 -2.47
CA ILE A 15 5.82 10.00 -1.77
C ILE A 15 5.05 9.98 -0.44
N GLU A 16 5.15 11.05 0.35
CA GLU A 16 4.41 11.18 1.61
C GLU A 16 2.90 11.14 1.37
N ARG A 17 2.41 11.82 0.33
CA ARG A 17 1.01 11.81 -0.07
C ARG A 17 0.54 10.42 -0.49
N MET A 18 1.32 9.73 -1.33
CA MET A 18 1.03 8.36 -1.76
C MET A 18 0.93 7.42 -0.56
N ALA A 19 1.84 7.51 0.41
CA ALA A 19 1.82 6.69 1.62
C ALA A 19 0.60 7.00 2.52
N ALA A 20 0.22 8.27 2.64
CA ALA A 20 -0.91 8.70 3.47
C ALA A 20 -2.28 8.27 2.92
N GLU A 21 -2.41 8.20 1.59
CA GLU A 21 -3.66 7.82 0.91
C GLU A 21 -3.76 6.32 0.60
N ALA A 22 -2.67 5.57 0.82
CA ALA A 22 -2.54 4.18 0.45
C ALA A 22 -3.51 3.27 1.22
N ARG A 23 -4.19 2.39 0.50
CA ARG A 23 -5.09 1.38 1.06
C ARG A 23 -4.81 0.02 0.45
N GLY A 24 -4.66 -0.98 1.32
CA GLY A 24 -4.63 -2.39 0.95
C GLY A 24 -5.96 -3.04 1.26
N GLU A 25 -6.44 -3.90 0.37
CA GLU A 25 -7.65 -4.68 0.57
C GLU A 25 -7.32 -6.17 0.47
N ALA A 26 -7.88 -6.96 1.37
CA ALA A 26 -7.83 -8.41 1.28
C ALA A 26 -9.14 -9.04 1.73
N VAL A 27 -9.40 -10.22 1.19
CA VAL A 27 -10.58 -11.03 1.45
C VAL A 27 -10.10 -12.42 1.88
N SER A 28 -10.70 -12.98 2.92
CA SER A 28 -10.43 -14.35 3.36
C SER A 28 -10.76 -15.37 2.26
N GLU A 29 -10.21 -16.58 2.36
CA GLU A 29 -10.32 -17.61 1.31
C GLU A 29 -11.76 -17.88 0.84
N HIS A 30 -12.73 -17.93 1.75
CA HIS A 30 -14.14 -18.13 1.41
C HIS A 30 -14.99 -16.85 1.56
N GLY A 31 -14.33 -15.71 1.77
CA GLY A 31 -14.93 -14.38 1.77
C GLY A 31 -15.71 -14.01 3.01
N GLU A 32 -15.58 -14.75 4.10
CA GLU A 32 -16.18 -14.45 5.41
C GLU A 32 -15.73 -13.09 5.95
N VAL A 33 -14.47 -12.72 5.71
CA VAL A 33 -13.85 -11.48 6.19
C VAL A 33 -13.28 -10.71 5.01
N ARG A 34 -13.58 -9.40 4.96
CA ARG A 34 -12.86 -8.43 4.12
C ARG A 34 -12.27 -7.35 5.01
N VAL A 35 -11.00 -7.01 4.78
CA VAL A 35 -10.28 -5.96 5.49
C VAL A 35 -9.77 -4.93 4.50
N VAL A 36 -10.00 -3.66 4.80
CA VAL A 36 -9.29 -2.53 4.19
C VAL A 36 -8.37 -1.93 5.24
N ALA A 37 -7.07 -1.88 4.94
CA ALA A 37 -6.04 -1.37 5.84
C ALA A 37 -5.29 -0.19 5.19
N ALA A 38 -5.05 0.85 5.99
CA ALA A 38 -4.11 1.91 5.64
C ALA A 38 -2.67 1.49 5.95
N ALA A 39 -1.71 2.28 5.48
CA ALA A 39 -0.29 2.08 5.78
C ALA A 39 -0.05 1.99 7.30
N GLY A 40 0.81 1.05 7.71
CA GLY A 40 1.10 0.79 9.12
C GLY A 40 0.05 -0.05 9.86
N GLY A 41 -0.83 -0.75 9.13
CA GLY A 41 -1.72 -1.78 9.69
C GLY A 41 -2.97 -1.28 10.40
N ARG A 42 -3.33 -0.01 10.17
CA ARG A 42 -4.57 0.56 10.70
C ARG A 42 -5.74 0.07 9.86
N ILE A 43 -6.69 -0.63 10.50
CA ILE A 43 -7.95 -1.01 9.86
C ILE A 43 -8.79 0.25 9.63
N GLU A 44 -9.20 0.46 8.37
CA GLU A 44 -10.19 1.48 8.00
C GLU A 44 -11.58 0.88 7.83
N GLU A 45 -11.66 -0.33 7.25
CA GLU A 45 -12.92 -1.07 7.11
C GLU A 45 -12.71 -2.55 7.46
N LEU A 46 -13.70 -3.12 8.15
CA LEU A 46 -13.78 -4.54 8.46
C LEU A 46 -15.21 -5.00 8.17
N ASP A 47 -15.36 -5.86 7.19
CA ASP A 47 -16.64 -6.43 6.80
C ASP A 47 -16.68 -7.92 7.09
N LEU A 48 -17.71 -8.32 7.84
CA LEU A 48 -17.95 -9.70 8.25
C LEU A 48 -19.23 -10.19 7.59
N ARG A 49 -19.14 -11.24 6.78
CA ARG A 49 -20.33 -11.93 6.24
C ARG A 49 -21.02 -12.72 7.35
N MET A 50 -22.29 -13.07 7.13
CA MET A 50 -23.07 -13.87 8.09
C MET A 50 -22.39 -15.20 8.46
N SER A 51 -21.71 -15.84 7.51
CA SER A 51 -20.93 -17.07 7.75
C SER A 51 -19.75 -16.88 8.71
N ALA A 52 -19.20 -15.66 8.85
CA ALA A 52 -18.14 -15.37 9.80
C ALA A 52 -18.59 -15.54 11.26
N PHE A 53 -19.90 -15.37 11.53
CA PHE A 53 -20.49 -15.54 12.86
C PHE A 53 -20.76 -17.01 13.22
N GLU A 54 -20.57 -17.93 12.27
CA GLU A 54 -20.64 -19.38 12.51
C GLU A 54 -19.29 -19.92 13.04
N LEU A 55 -18.20 -19.16 12.85
CA LEU A 55 -16.88 -19.48 13.37
C LEU A 55 -16.80 -19.27 14.88
N SER A 56 -15.95 -20.04 15.55
CA SER A 56 -15.59 -19.73 16.94
C SER A 56 -14.86 -18.38 17.02
N GLY A 57 -14.90 -17.73 18.18
CA GLY A 57 -14.20 -16.46 18.38
C GLY A 57 -12.69 -16.52 18.13
N LEU A 58 -12.07 -17.69 18.36
CA LEU A 58 -10.66 -17.91 18.04
C LEU A 58 -10.44 -17.98 16.52
N GLU A 59 -11.22 -18.80 15.82
CA GLU A 59 -11.12 -18.94 14.36
C GLU A 59 -11.37 -17.62 13.64
N LEU A 60 -12.39 -16.87 14.07
CA LEU A 60 -12.67 -15.54 13.52
C LEU A 60 -11.51 -14.57 13.78
N GLY A 61 -10.95 -14.58 14.99
CA GLY A 61 -9.81 -13.74 15.34
C GLY A 61 -8.58 -14.04 14.48
N GLU A 62 -8.26 -15.32 14.29
CA GLU A 62 -7.16 -15.77 13.42
C GLU A 62 -7.40 -15.38 11.96
N LEU A 63 -8.65 -15.52 11.48
CA LEU A 63 -9.03 -15.17 10.11
C LEU A 63 -8.93 -13.66 9.84
N ILE A 64 -9.34 -12.83 10.80
CA ILE A 64 -9.19 -11.36 10.70
C ILE A 64 -7.72 -10.99 10.66
N VAL A 65 -6.90 -11.53 11.56
CA VAL A 65 -5.46 -11.21 11.62
C VAL A 65 -4.73 -11.68 10.36
N SER A 66 -5.05 -12.86 9.84
CA SER A 66 -4.44 -13.35 8.59
C SER A 66 -4.84 -12.48 7.40
N THR A 67 -6.12 -12.13 7.29
CA THR A 67 -6.64 -11.26 6.22
C THR A 67 -6.03 -9.85 6.30
N LEU A 68 -5.90 -9.28 7.50
CA LEU A 68 -5.23 -7.99 7.70
C LEU A 68 -3.77 -8.03 7.24
N ARG A 69 -3.00 -9.06 7.61
CA ARG A 69 -1.61 -9.21 7.16
C ARG A 69 -1.50 -9.35 5.65
N SER A 70 -2.48 -10.01 5.01
CA SER A 70 -2.56 -10.07 3.56
C SER A 70 -2.81 -8.70 2.93
N ALA A 71 -3.69 -7.89 3.52
CA ALA A 71 -3.95 -6.52 3.06
C ALA A 71 -2.70 -5.63 3.21
N GLU A 72 -2.03 -5.69 4.38
CA GLU A 72 -0.77 -4.98 4.65
C GLU A 72 0.34 -5.38 3.66
N SER A 73 0.54 -6.68 3.46
CA SER A 73 1.59 -7.16 2.55
C SER A 73 1.35 -6.74 1.10
N GLN A 74 0.08 -6.73 0.66
CA GLN A 74 -0.28 -6.22 -0.66
C GLN A 74 -0.03 -4.70 -0.77
N LEU A 75 -0.37 -3.95 0.29
CA LEU A 75 -0.14 -2.52 0.34
C LEU A 75 1.35 -2.17 0.29
N ASP A 76 2.17 -2.87 1.06
CA ASP A 76 3.62 -2.67 1.08
C ASP A 76 4.25 -2.94 -0.28
N ALA A 77 3.79 -3.98 -0.99
CA ALA A 77 4.23 -4.27 -2.35
C ALA A 77 3.83 -3.16 -3.34
N GLN A 78 2.61 -2.64 -3.23
CA GLN A 78 2.12 -1.54 -4.05
C GLN A 78 2.90 -0.24 -3.80
N LEU A 79 3.11 0.11 -2.52
CA LEU A 79 3.88 1.29 -2.12
C LEU A 79 5.33 1.20 -2.57
N THR A 80 5.96 0.04 -2.38
CA THR A 80 7.33 -0.20 -2.86
C THR A 80 7.42 0.00 -4.38
N SER A 81 6.45 -0.53 -5.13
CA SER A 81 6.40 -0.37 -6.59
C SER A 81 6.18 1.08 -7.01
N ALA A 82 5.28 1.81 -6.34
CA ALA A 82 4.99 3.21 -6.62
C ALA A 82 6.21 4.11 -6.32
N ILE A 83 6.89 3.88 -5.20
CA ILE A 83 8.13 4.59 -4.84
C ILE A 83 9.23 4.29 -5.86
N GLN A 84 9.40 3.04 -6.26
CA GLN A 84 10.36 2.66 -7.30
C GLN A 84 10.06 3.32 -8.65
N ALA A 85 8.79 3.44 -9.05
CA ALA A 85 8.42 4.15 -10.27
C ALA A 85 8.74 5.65 -10.18
N ALA A 86 8.42 6.29 -9.05
CA ALA A 86 8.72 7.69 -8.79
C ALA A 86 10.24 7.95 -8.82
N MET A 87 11.04 7.06 -8.24
CA MET A 87 12.50 7.13 -8.23
C MET A 87 13.14 6.71 -9.56
N GLY A 88 12.62 5.69 -10.24
CA GLY A 88 13.14 5.18 -11.52
C GLY A 88 13.00 6.18 -12.66
N SER A 89 12.04 7.10 -12.55
CA SER A 89 11.99 8.28 -13.42
C SER A 89 13.29 9.13 -13.35
N LEU A 90 14.13 9.01 -12.33
CA LEU A 90 15.45 9.68 -12.28
C LEU A 90 16.45 9.20 -13.34
N GLY A 91 16.39 7.94 -13.77
CA GLY A 91 17.38 7.37 -14.70
C GLY A 91 17.10 7.66 -16.17
N ALA A 92 15.85 7.94 -16.53
CA ALA A 92 15.43 8.10 -17.93
C ALA A 92 15.67 9.53 -18.47
N PHE A 93 15.76 10.54 -17.61
CA PHE A 93 15.97 11.95 -18.03
C PHE A 93 17.44 12.33 -18.21
N THR A 94 18.41 11.43 -17.96
CA THR A 94 19.85 11.75 -18.06
C THR A 94 20.55 11.13 -19.27
N THR A 95 19.83 10.45 -20.17
CA THR A 95 20.43 9.71 -21.31
C THR A 95 20.18 10.35 -22.68
N GLU A 96 19.72 11.60 -22.76
CA GLU A 96 19.49 12.29 -24.04
C GLU A 96 20.12 13.70 -24.07
N GLU A 97 21.42 13.86 -23.80
CA GLU A 97 22.14 15.11 -24.14
C GLU A 97 23.67 14.99 -24.38
N GLU A 98 24.20 13.82 -24.77
CA GLU A 98 25.59 13.74 -25.28
C GLU A 98 25.65 12.89 -26.56
N GLY A 99 25.28 13.54 -27.66
CA GLY A 99 25.28 12.91 -28.98
C GLY A 99 25.17 13.93 -30.11
N ARG A 100 25.96 15.02 -30.06
CA ARG A 100 26.25 15.82 -31.25
C ARG A 100 27.54 16.62 -31.14
#